data_AF-X1JXJ2-F1
#
_entry.id   AF-X1JXJ2-F1
#
_cell.length_a   1.000
_cell.length_b   1.000
_cell.length_c   1.000
_cell.angle_alpha   90.00
_cell.angle_beta   90.00
_cell.angle_gamma   90.00
#
_symmetry.space_group_name_H-M   'P 1'
#
loop_
_entity.id
_entity.type
_entity.pdbx_description
1 polymer ?
#
loop_
_entity_poly.entity_id
_entity_poly.type
_entity_poly.pdbx_seq_one_letter_code
_entity_poly.pdbx_strand_id
1 'polypeptide(L)' 'MAKEKDTKLNILTPDARKKLEELGSNINKSQKTLDLFKELGLGVGDMEAKLDWARKRRAILLEKG' A
#
# COMPACT_ATOMS: atom_id res chain seq x y z
N MET A 1 32.23 24.92 -4.52
CA MET A 1 32.18 23.44 -4.59
C MET A 1 30.85 23.00 -4.03
N ALA A 2 29.85 22.84 -4.89
CA ALA A 2 28.57 22.25 -4.50
C ALA A 2 28.86 20.81 -4.09
N LYS A 3 28.69 20.49 -2.81
CA LYS A 3 28.72 19.11 -2.33
C LYS A 3 27.48 18.45 -2.93
N GLU A 4 27.65 17.79 -4.06
CA GLU A 4 26.67 16.88 -4.64
C GLU A 4 26.31 15.90 -3.53
N LYS A 5 25.10 16.09 -2.99
CA LYS A 5 24.49 15.10 -2.11
C LYS A 5 24.30 13.88 -2.97
N ASP A 6 25.16 12.91 -2.77
CA ASP A 6 25.00 11.51 -3.13
C ASP A 6 23.80 10.91 -2.35
N THR A 7 22.65 11.58 -2.46
CA THR A 7 21.35 11.02 -2.16
C THR A 7 21.14 9.97 -3.22
N LYS A 8 21.61 8.74 -2.94
CA LYS A 8 21.06 7.52 -3.54
C LYS A 8 19.59 7.81 -3.81
N LEU A 9 19.19 7.77 -5.08
CA LEU A 9 17.83 8.02 -5.55
C LEU A 9 16.83 7.35 -4.60
N ASN A 10 16.35 8.09 -3.61
CA ASN A 10 15.19 7.73 -2.82
C ASN A 10 14.06 8.13 -3.76
N ILE A 11 13.66 7.19 -4.60
CA ILE A 11 12.69 7.40 -5.69
C ILE A 11 11.36 7.91 -5.10
N LEU A 12 11.09 7.59 -3.83
CA LEU A 12 10.01 8.15 -3.05
C LEU A 12 10.42 9.38 -2.25
N THR A 13 9.70 10.48 -2.47
CA THR A 13 9.70 11.62 -1.55
C THR A 13 9.11 11.20 -0.19
N PRO A 14 9.44 11.90 0.91
CA PRO A 14 8.84 11.65 2.22
C PRO A 14 7.29 11.66 2.18
N ASP A 15 6.70 12.55 1.40
CA ASP A 15 5.24 12.62 1.21
C ASP A 15 4.69 11.37 0.50
N ALA A 16 5.39 10.85 -0.50
CA ALA A 16 4.99 9.63 -1.19
C ALA A 16 5.07 8.41 -0.25
N ARG A 17 6.09 8.35 0.61
CA ARG A 17 6.20 7.32 1.66
C ARG A 17 5.04 7.41 2.65
N LYS A 18 4.71 8.61 3.14
CA LYS A 18 3.57 8.83 4.05
C LYS A 18 2.25 8.38 3.42
N LYS A 19 1.99 8.73 2.16
CA LYS A 19 0.79 8.27 1.43
C LYS A 19 0.75 6.75 1.26
N LEU A 20 1.89 6.10 1.06
CA LEU A 20 1.97 4.63 1.00
C LEU A 20 1.70 3.99 2.38
N GLU A 21 2.12 4.60 3.47
CA GLU A 21 1.77 4.14 4.83
C GLU A 21 0.29 4.30 5.12
N GLU A 22 -0.31 5.44 4.77
CA GLU A 22 -1.75 5.68 4.86
C GLU A 22 -2.55 4.66 4.04
N LEU A 23 -2.09 4.36 2.83
CA LEU A 23 -2.67 3.31 1.99
C LEU A 23 -2.62 1.94 2.69
N GLY A 24 -1.55 1.63 3.41
CA GLY A 24 -1.45 0.41 4.23
C GLY A 24 -2.51 0.33 5.32
N SER A 25 -2.75 1.44 6.01
CA SER A 25 -3.82 1.53 7.02
C SER A 25 -5.21 1.31 6.40
N ASN A 26 -5.45 1.90 5.23
CA ASN A 26 -6.71 1.72 4.50
C ASN A 26 -6.89 0.28 4.02
N ILE A 27 -5.83 -0.36 3.50
CA ILE A 27 -5.87 -1.79 3.11
C ILE A 27 -6.26 -2.67 4.31
N ASN A 28 -5.71 -2.42 5.49
CA ASN A 28 -6.03 -3.19 6.69
C ASN A 28 -7.47 -2.98 7.15
N LYS A 29 -8.01 -1.76 7.04
CA LYS A 29 -9.42 -1.49 7.32
C LYS A 29 -10.34 -2.21 6.35
N SER A 30 -10.03 -2.13 5.05
CA SER A 30 -10.80 -2.82 4.01
C SER A 30 -10.78 -4.33 4.21
N GLN A 31 -9.66 -4.94 4.62
CA GLN A 31 -9.62 -6.37 4.92
C GLN A 31 -10.64 -6.75 6.00
N LYS A 32 -10.68 -6.01 7.12
CA LYS A 32 -11.66 -6.26 8.19
C LYS A 32 -13.10 -6.15 7.72
N THR A 33 -13.38 -5.20 6.81
CA THR A 33 -14.70 -5.06 6.21
C THR A 33 -15.04 -6.24 5.30
N LEU A 34 -14.08 -6.72 4.49
CA LEU A 34 -14.28 -7.90 3.66
C LEU A 34 -14.49 -9.17 4.50
N ASP A 35 -13.76 -9.30 5.60
CA ASP A 35 -13.94 -10.42 6.54
C ASP A 35 -15.36 -10.42 7.13
N LEU A 36 -15.86 -9.26 7.56
CA LEU A 36 -17.25 -9.10 8.01
C LEU A 36 -18.26 -9.46 6.89
N PHE A 37 -18.02 -9.01 5.66
CA PHE A 37 -18.90 -9.34 4.55
C PHE A 37 -18.91 -10.84 4.24
N LYS A 38 -17.78 -11.53 4.38
CA LYS A 38 -17.73 -13.00 4.29
C LYS A 38 -18.56 -13.68 5.38
N GLU A 39 -18.45 -13.21 6.62
CA GLU A 39 -19.23 -13.72 7.75
C GLU A 39 -20.74 -13.56 7.51
N LEU A 40 -21.14 -12.47 6.83
CA LEU A 40 -22.52 -12.22 6.42
C LEU A 40 -22.96 -13.01 5.17
N GLY A 41 -22.10 -13.87 4.62
CA GLY A 41 -22.39 -14.67 3.43
C GLY A 41 -22.36 -13.90 2.11
N LEU A 42 -21.78 -12.69 2.08
CA LEU A 42 -21.64 -11.90 0.86
C LEU A 42 -20.40 -12.37 0.07
N GLY A 43 -20.56 -12.49 -1.25
CA GLY A 43 -19.45 -12.78 -2.15
C GLY A 43 -18.51 -11.58 -2.25
N VAL A 44 -17.26 -11.75 -1.81
CA VAL A 44 -16.24 -10.68 -1.82
C VAL A 44 -15.00 -10.97 -2.67
N GLY A 45 -15.01 -12.04 -3.47
CA GLY A 45 -13.82 -12.53 -4.19
C GLY A 45 -13.13 -11.45 -5.04
N ASP A 46 -13.89 -10.67 -5.80
CA ASP A 46 -13.34 -9.59 -6.61
C ASP A 46 -12.71 -8.47 -5.77
N MET A 47 -13.31 -8.18 -4.61
CA MET A 47 -12.80 -7.14 -3.71
C MET A 47 -11.51 -7.60 -3.02
N GLU A 48 -11.42 -8.88 -2.66
CA GLU A 48 -10.20 -9.47 -2.12
C GLU A 48 -9.06 -9.49 -3.13
N ALA A 49 -9.33 -9.87 -4.38
CA ALA A 49 -8.33 -9.86 -5.44
C ALA A 49 -7.75 -8.44 -5.66
N LYS A 50 -8.63 -7.42 -5.64
CA LYS A 50 -8.21 -6.01 -5.74
C LYS A 50 -7.41 -5.57 -4.51
N LEU A 51 -7.80 -6.01 -3.32
CA LEU A 51 -7.12 -5.67 -2.08
C LEU A 51 -5.71 -6.31 -2.00
N ASP A 52 -5.58 -7.56 -2.43
CA ASP A 52 -4.31 -8.27 -2.53
C ASP A 52 -3.38 -7.62 -3.57
N TRP A 53 -3.91 -7.24 -4.73
CA TRP A 53 -3.17 -6.47 -5.72
C TRP A 53 -2.64 -5.14 -5.13
N ALA A 54 -3.48 -4.38 -4.42
CA ALA A 54 -3.08 -3.13 -3.79
C ALA A 54 -1.99 -3.34 -2.73
N ARG A 55 -2.09 -4.41 -1.93
CA ARG A 55 -1.08 -4.79 -0.93
C ARG A 55 0.27 -5.10 -1.57
N LYS A 56 0.26 -5.93 -2.62
CA LYS A 56 1.48 -6.28 -3.40
C LYS A 56 2.10 -5.04 -4.04
N ARG A 57 1.28 -4.19 -4.67
CA ARG A 57 1.80 -2.99 -5.36
C ARG A 57 2.40 -1.98 -4.38
N ARG A 58 1.78 -1.79 -3.21
CA ARG A 58 2.32 -0.97 -2.12
C ARG A 58 3.68 -1.49 -1.66
N ALA A 59 3.82 -2.80 -1.43
CA ALA A 59 5.09 -3.40 -1.01
C ALA A 59 6.20 -3.17 -2.04
N ILE A 60 5.92 -3.41 -3.33
CA ILE A 60 6.89 -3.15 -4.42
C ILE A 60 7.33 -1.69 -4.45
N LEU A 61 6.40 -0.74 -4.25
CA LEU A 61 6.73 0.68 -4.25
C LEU A 61 7.58 1.07 -3.04
N LEU A 62 7.37 0.47 -1.87
CA LEU A 62 8.18 0.72 -0.68
C LEU A 62 9.57 0.06 -0.76
N GLU A 63 9.70 -1.11 -1.40
CA GLU A 63 10.98 -1.81 -1.56
C GLU A 63 11.86 -1.20 -2.65
N LYS A 64 11.25 -0.72 -3.74
CA LYS A 64 11.97 -0.11 -4.88
C LYS A 64 12.11 1.40 -4.75
N GLY A 65 11.45 2.01 -3.77
CA GLY A 65 11.26 3.45 -3.62
C GLY A 65 12.20 4.13 -2.64
#